data_AF-A0A6A7AJ61-F1
#
_entry.id   AF-A0A6A7AJ61-F1
#
_cell.length_a   1.000
_cell.length_b   1.000
_cell.length_c   1.000
_cell.angle_alpha   90.00
_cell.angle_beta   90.00
_cell.angle_gamma   90.00
#
_symmetry.space_group_name_H-M   'P 1'
#
loop_
_entity.id
_entity.type
_entity.pdbx_description
1 polymer ?
#
loop_
_entity_poly.entity_id
_entity_poly.type
_entity_poly.pdbx_seq_one_letter_code
_entity_poly.pdbx_strand_id
1 'polypeptide(L)'
;MDPIEAAIEEIKSLPHDQSFTFSEIARKHGVVRSTLIRRYKAITEPCTVKAVKQHALTPDQEIELVAWINRQNEKRLPPLRRLVQN
;
A
#
# COMPACT_ATOMS: atom_id res chain seq x y z
N MET A 1 7.75 -15.09 -0.40
CA MET A 1 8.21 -13.71 -0.65
C MET A 1 7.75 -13.30 -2.04
N ASP A 2 7.20 -12.09 -2.21
CA ASP A 2 6.84 -11.56 -3.53
C ASP A 2 8.13 -11.48 -4.39
N PRO A 3 8.19 -12.13 -5.57
CA PRO A 3 9.37 -12.12 -6.44
C PRO A 3 9.88 -10.73 -6.79
N ILE A 4 8.97 -9.74 -6.85
CA ILE A 4 9.35 -8.35 -7.12
C ILE A 4 10.08 -7.73 -5.93
N GLU A 5 9.64 -8.05 -4.71
CA GLU A 5 10.28 -7.55 -3.49
C GLU A 5 11.66 -8.18 -3.31
N ALA A 6 11.79 -9.48 -3.58
CA ALA A 6 13.08 -10.16 -3.57
C ALA A 6 14.08 -9.57 -4.57
N ALA A 7 13.61 -9.22 -5.77
CA ALA A 7 14.42 -8.54 -6.78
C ALA A 7 14.85 -7.12 -6.35
N ILE A 8 13.99 -6.40 -5.63
CA ILE A 8 14.31 -5.06 -5.11
C ILE A 8 15.34 -5.14 -3.98
N GLU A 9 15.21 -6.11 -3.07
CA GLU A 9 16.17 -6.33 -1.99
C GLU A 9 17.55 -6.74 -2.52
N GLU A 10 17.61 -7.57 -3.57
CA GLU A 10 18.88 -7.85 -4.26
C GLU A 10 19.52 -6.57 -4.82
N ILE A 11 18.73 -5.69 -5.45
CA ILE A 11 19.23 -4.40 -5.95
C ILE A 11 19.79 -3.53 -4.84
N LYS A 12 19.11 -3.46 -3.68
CA LYS A 12 19.56 -2.67 -2.53
C LYS A 12 20.80 -3.25 -1.83
N SER A 13 20.98 -4.57 -1.90
CA SER A 13 22.12 -5.26 -1.30
C SER A 13 23.37 -5.26 -2.18
N LEU A 14 23.25 -4.91 -3.47
CA LEU A 14 24.40 -4.78 -4.36
C LEU A 14 25.27 -3.60 -3.91
N PRO A 15 26.61 -3.78 -3.87
CA PRO A 15 27.50 -2.70 -3.51
C PRO A 15 27.48 -1.62 -4.61
N HIS A 16 27.67 -0.36 -4.21
CA HIS A 16 27.44 0.82 -5.06
C HIS A 16 28.37 0.89 -6.29
N ASP A 17 29.46 0.15 -6.26
CA ASP A 17 30.49 0.02 -7.29
C ASP A 17 30.17 -1.08 -8.32
N GLN A 18 29.24 -1.99 -8.01
CA GLN A 18 28.84 -3.05 -8.93
C GLN A 18 27.76 -2.56 -9.89
N SER A 19 28.12 -2.39 -11.16
CA SER A 19 27.16 -2.14 -12.22
C SER A 19 26.26 -3.36 -12.42
N PHE A 20 24.95 -3.17 -12.42
CA PHE A 20 23.96 -4.21 -12.71
C PHE A 20 22.99 -3.74 -13.79
N THR A 21 22.37 -4.69 -14.49
CA THR A 21 21.24 -4.38 -15.37
C THR A 21 19.92 -4.89 -14.79
N PHE A 22 18.87 -4.07 -14.90
CA PHE A 22 17.52 -4.50 -14.50
C PHE A 22 17.04 -5.76 -15.25
N SER A 23 17.57 -6.01 -16.45
CA SER A 23 17.23 -7.18 -17.26
C SER A 23 17.75 -8.49 -16.65
N GLU A 24 18.96 -8.48 -16.10
CA GLU A 24 19.56 -9.66 -15.47
C GLU A 24 18.82 -10.03 -14.18
N ILE A 25 18.57 -9.04 -13.33
CA ILE A 25 17.86 -9.24 -12.06
C ILE A 25 16.42 -9.67 -12.32
N ALA A 26 15.74 -9.05 -13.29
CA ALA A 26 14.40 -9.44 -13.68
C ALA A 26 14.34 -10.91 -14.15
N ARG A 27 15.32 -11.34 -14.96
CA ARG A 27 15.41 -12.73 -15.44
C ARG A 27 15.68 -13.71 -14.30
N LYS A 28 16.58 -13.35 -13.37
CA LYS A 28 16.93 -14.18 -12.20
C LYS A 28 15.73 -14.45 -11.30
N HIS A 29 14.87 -13.45 -11.09
CA HIS A 29 13.67 -13.54 -10.25
C HIS A 29 12.39 -13.89 -11.00
N GLY A 30 12.46 -14.09 -12.33
CA GLY A 30 11.28 -14.40 -13.16
C GLY A 30 10.24 -13.28 -13.20
N VAL A 31 10.65 -12.02 -12.99
CA VAL A 31 9.75 -10.85 -12.98
C VAL A 31 9.87 -10.04 -14.26
N VAL A 32 8.81 -9.33 -14.62
CA VAL A 32 8.83 -8.42 -15.77
C VAL A 32 9.70 -7.20 -15.47
N ARG A 33 10.69 -6.93 -16.34
CA ARG A 33 11.64 -5.81 -16.21
C ARG A 33 10.95 -4.46 -15.99
N SER A 34 9.90 -4.15 -16.76
CA SER A 34 9.19 -2.87 -16.65
C SER A 34 8.49 -2.71 -15.28
N THR A 35 7.94 -3.79 -14.74
CA THR A 35 7.34 -3.83 -13.40
C THR A 35 8.40 -3.60 -12.32
N LEU A 36 9.55 -4.27 -12.43
CA LEU A 36 10.67 -4.10 -11.50
C LEU A 36 11.16 -2.65 -11.46
N ILE A 37 11.38 -2.02 -12.62
CA ILE A 37 11.84 -0.62 -12.70
C ILE A 37 10.82 0.34 -12.08
N ARG A 38 9.52 0.18 -12.39
CA ARG A 38 8.46 1.05 -11.86
C ARG A 38 8.37 0.97 -10.34
N ARG A 39 8.48 -0.24 -9.77
CA ARG A 39 8.40 -0.46 -8.33
C ARG A 39 9.67 0.01 -7.61
N TYR A 40 10.86 -0.22 -8.19
CA TYR A 40 12.14 0.30 -7.67
C TYR A 40 12.17 1.82 -7.62
N LYS A 41 11.66 2.49 -8.67
CA LYS A 41 11.56 3.97 -8.72
C LYS A 41 10.39 4.54 -7.91
N ALA A 42 9.68 3.71 -7.14
CA ALA A 42 8.46 4.08 -6.41
C ALA A 42 7.39 4.78 -7.27
N ILE A 43 7.35 4.51 -8.59
CA ILE A 43 6.34 5.08 -9.51
C ILE A 43 5.00 4.40 -9.28
N THR A 44 5.00 3.14 -8.85
CA THR A 44 3.80 2.38 -8.55
C THR A 44 3.82 1.96 -7.10
N GLU A 45 2.82 2.43 -6.36
CA GLU A 45 2.60 2.00 -4.98
C GLU A 45 1.89 0.65 -4.95
N PRO A 46 2.17 -0.20 -3.94
CA PRO A 46 1.40 -1.41 -3.72
C PRO A 46 -0.08 -1.10 -3.61
N CYS A 47 -0.94 -2.00 -4.13
CA CYS A 47 -2.40 -1.82 -4.06
C CYS A 47 -2.90 -1.60 -2.63
N THR A 48 -2.28 -2.25 -1.64
CA THR A 48 -2.61 -2.09 -0.22
C THR A 48 -2.33 -0.68 0.27
N VAL A 49 -1.16 -0.12 -0.06
CA VAL A 49 -0.78 1.25 0.31
C VAL A 49 -1.70 2.26 -0.38
N LYS A 50 -1.98 2.04 -1.67
CA LYS A 50 -2.92 2.88 -2.42
C LYS A 50 -4.31 2.85 -1.80
N ALA A 51 -4.81 1.67 -1.42
CA ALA A 51 -6.11 1.52 -0.77
C ALA A 51 -6.15 2.35 0.52
N VAL A 52 -5.16 2.18 1.41
CA VAL A 52 -5.09 2.95 2.67
C VAL A 52 -5.03 4.47 2.41
N LYS A 53 -4.28 4.92 1.40
CA LYS A 53 -4.23 6.35 1.04
C LYS A 53 -5.54 6.90 0.45
N GLN A 54 -6.39 6.04 -0.09
CA GLN A 54 -7.69 6.43 -0.64
C GLN A 54 -8.77 6.53 0.44
N HIS A 55 -8.52 6.03 1.65
CA HIS A 55 -9.45 6.20 2.76
C HIS A 55 -9.49 7.68 3.15
N ALA A 56 -10.70 8.20 3.37
CA ALA A 56 -10.88 9.57 3.84
C ALA A 56 -10.52 9.72 5.33
N LEU A 57 -10.55 8.61 6.07
CA LEU A 57 -10.31 8.54 7.51
C LEU A 57 -9.13 7.62 7.79
N THR A 58 -8.43 7.88 8.89
CA THR A 58 -7.42 6.94 9.39
C THR A 58 -8.11 5.70 9.99
N PRO A 59 -7.43 4.54 10.06
CA PRO A 59 -8.01 3.34 10.69
C PRO A 59 -8.55 3.58 12.10
N ASP A 60 -7.86 4.40 12.90
CA ASP A 60 -8.31 4.76 14.26
C ASP A 60 -9.59 5.60 14.23
N GLN A 61 -9.71 6.55 13.29
CA GLN A 61 -10.92 7.34 13.09
C GLN A 61 -12.09 6.49 12.61
N GLU A 62 -11.85 5.48 11.75
CA GLU A 62 -12.87 4.53 11.33
C GLU A 62 -13.40 3.72 12.53
N ILE A 63 -12.50 3.23 13.40
CA ILE A 63 -12.87 2.49 14.61
C ILE A 63 -13.70 3.38 15.54
N GLU A 64 -13.26 4.62 15.77
CA GLU A 64 -13.98 5.57 16.62
C GLU A 64 -15.36 5.90 16.05
N LEU A 65 -15.46 6.13 14.73
CA LEU A 65 -16.71 6.41 14.04
C LEU A 65 -17.68 5.24 14.15
N VAL A 66 -17.22 4.00 13.95
CA VAL A 66 -18.04 2.79 14.12
C VAL A 66 -18.53 2.66 15.56
N ALA A 67 -17.65 2.88 16.54
CA ALA A 67 -18.01 2.85 17.96
C ALA A 67 -19.04 3.94 18.31
N TRP A 68 -18.90 5.14 17.72
CA TRP A 68 -19.87 6.21 17.89
C TRP A 68 -21.23 5.86 17.27
N ILE A 69 -21.26 5.34 16.03
CA ILE A 69 -22.48 4.89 15.35
C ILE A 69 -23.23 3.84 16.19
N ASN A 70 -22.50 2.86 16.73
CA ASN A 70 -23.09 1.82 17.57
C ASN A 70 -23.74 2.41 18.84
N ARG A 71 -23.05 3.34 19.52
CA ARG A 71 -23.61 4.05 20.69
C ARG A 71 -24.85 4.90 20.35
N GLN A 72 -24.94 5.47 19.14
CA GLN A 72 -26.14 6.20 18.72
C GLN A 72 -27.31 5.24 18.43
N ASN A 73 -27.03 4.10 17.80
CA ASN A 73 -28.03 3.07 17.53
C ASN A 73 -28.61 2.48 18.83
N GLU A 74 -27.80 2.27 19.87
CA GLU A 74 -28.27 1.86 21.20
C GLU A 74 -29.28 2.86 21.79
N LYS A 75 -29.08 4.15 21.52
CA LYS A 75 -29.99 5.24 21.91
C LYS A 75 -31.20 5.39 20.98
N ARG A 76 -31.35 4.51 19.99
CA ARG A 76 -32.37 4.56 18.92
C ARG A 76 -32.31 5.86 18.11
N LEU A 77 -31.12 6.45 18.01
CA LEU A 77 -30.85 7.62 17.19
C LEU A 77 -30.07 7.16 15.96
N PRO A 78 -30.72 6.97 14.80
CA PRO A 78 -29.98 6.61 13.60
C PRO A 78 -29.02 7.75 13.23
N PRO A 79 -27.75 7.45 12.89
CA PRO A 79 -26.80 8.48 12.48
C PRO A 79 -27.30 9.13 11.18
N LEU A 80 -27.59 10.42 11.24
CA LEU A 80 -27.95 11.19 10.05
C LEU A 80 -26.72 11.32 9.15
N ARG A 81 -26.92 11.22 7.83
CA ARG A 81 -25.85 11.38 6.82
C ARG A 81 -25.09 12.71 6.92
N ARG A 82 -25.69 13.73 7.54
CA ARG A 82 -25.03 15.02 7.86
C ARG A 82 -23.97 14.91 8.96
N LEU A 83 -24.10 13.94 9.87
CA LEU A 83 -23.19 13.71 10.99
C LEU A 83 -21.99 12.84 10.59
N VAL A 84 -22.09 12.13 9.47
CA VAL A 84 -21.03 11.29 8.90
C VAL A 84 -20.63 11.90 7.55
N GLN A 85 -19.84 12.96 7.60
CA GLN A 85 -19.22 13.59 6.44
C GLN A 85 -17.74 13.28 6.42
N ASN A 86 -17.24 12.97 5.22
CA ASN A 86 -15.82 12.79 4.91
C ASN A 86 -15.26 14.06 4.28
#